data_AF-A0A3D2F5L1-F1
#
_entry.id   AF-A0A3D2F5L1-F1
#
_cell.length_a   1.000
_cell.length_b   1.000
_cell.length_c   1.000
_cell.angle_alpha   90.00
_cell.angle_beta   90.00
_cell.angle_gamma   90.00
#
_symmetry.space_group_name_H-M   'P 1'
#
loop_
_entity.id
_entity.type
_entity.pdbx_description
1 polymer ?
#
loop_
_entity_poly.entity_id
_entity_poly.type
_entity_poly.pdbx_seq_one_letter_code
_entity_poly.pdbx_strand_id
1 'polypeptide(L)'
;MDNLRGAALMILAMFGFAVEDMMVKVISVEMPTGQIIFLLGGGGAIVFGILCRLQGQPLFERKMLSRPIFLRSLAELIGTLGY
;
A
#
# COMPACT_ATOMS: atom_id res chain seq x y z
N MET A 1 -22.27 11.23 -16.89
CA MET A 1 -22.51 10.98 -15.45
C MET A 1 -21.33 10.26 -14.79
N ASP A 2 -20.38 9.75 -15.57
CA ASP A 2 -19.21 8.99 -15.07
C ASP A 2 -18.20 9.84 -14.31
N ASN A 3 -18.05 11.13 -14.66
CA ASN A 3 -17.19 12.06 -13.90
C ASN A 3 -17.64 12.26 -12.46
N LEU A 4 -18.95 12.28 -12.19
CA LEU A 4 -19.46 12.47 -10.83
C LEU A 4 -19.22 11.22 -9.97
N ARG A 5 -19.38 10.03 -10.56
CA ARG A 5 -19.00 8.76 -9.93
C ARG A 5 -17.50 8.69 -9.65
N GLY A 6 -16.67 9.09 -10.62
CA GLY A 6 -15.21 9.17 -10.44
C GLY A 6 -14.81 10.13 -9.32
N ALA A 7 -15.40 11.32 -9.29
CA ALA A 7 -15.16 12.30 -8.23
C ALA A 7 -15.58 11.77 -6.85
N ALA A 8 -16.74 11.11 -6.74
CA ALA A 8 -17.20 10.51 -5.49
C ALA A 8 -16.25 9.41 -4.99
N LEU A 9 -15.77 8.53 -5.87
CA LEU A 9 -14.77 7.50 -5.53
C LEU A 9 -13.44 8.12 -5.08
N MET A 10 -13.00 9.20 -5.72
CA MET A 10 -11.78 9.92 -5.34
C MET A 10 -11.88 10.54 -3.95
N ILE A 11 -13.02 11.17 -3.63
CA ILE A 11 -13.28 11.75 -2.30
C ILE A 11 -13.31 10.64 -1.24
N LEU A 12 -13.95 9.52 -1.53
CA LEU A 12 -14.03 8.39 -0.61
C LEU A 12 -12.65 7.76 -0.34
N ALA A 13 -11.80 7.64 -1.37
CA ALA A 13 -10.42 7.21 -1.21
C ALA A 13 -9.60 8.19 -0.35
N MET A 14 -9.73 9.49 -0.60
CA MET A 14 -9.06 10.54 0.18
C MET A 14 -9.52 10.57 1.64
N PHE A 15 -10.81 10.29 1.88
CA PHE A 15 -11.34 10.18 3.23
C PHE A 15 -10.70 9.01 4.00
N GLY A 16 -10.62 7.83 3.38
CA GLY A 16 -9.92 6.68 3.98
C GLY A 16 -8.46 6.96 4.28
N PHE A 17 -7.75 7.61 3.34
CA PHE A 17 -6.36 8.01 3.51
C PHE A 17 -6.17 9.01 4.66
N ALA A 18 -7.06 10.00 4.79
CA ALA A 18 -6.97 10.98 5.87
C ALA A 18 -7.17 10.34 7.26
N VAL A 19 -8.08 9.37 7.38
CA VAL A 19 -8.29 8.61 8.62
C VAL A 19 -7.04 7.81 8.97
N GLU A 20 -6.45 7.12 8.00
CA GLU A 20 -5.20 6.38 8.16
C GLU A 20 -4.04 7.29 8.60
N ASP A 21 -3.84 8.45 7.94
CA ASP A 21 -2.78 9.41 8.29
C ASP A 21 -2.92 9.92 9.73
N MET A 22 -4.15 10.20 10.18
CA MET A 22 -4.40 10.60 11.57
C MET A 22 -4.00 9.49 12.55
N MET A 23 -4.34 8.23 12.27
CA MET A 23 -3.96 7.10 13.11
C MET A 23 -2.43 6.92 13.15
N VAL A 24 -1.77 7.01 12.01
CA VAL A 24 -0.29 6.95 11.91
C VAL A 24 0.34 8.06 12.75
N LYS A 25 -0.20 9.28 12.71
CA LYS A 25 0.32 10.43 13.46
C LYS A 25 0.19 10.26 14.98
N VAL A 26 -0.90 9.64 15.44
CA VAL A 26 -1.10 9.31 16.86
C VAL A 26 -0.11 8.21 17.29
N ILE A 27 0.04 7.14 16.51
CA ILE A 27 0.92 6.01 16.84
C ILE A 27 2.40 6.39 16.75
N SER A 28 2.75 7.35 15.89
CA SER A 28 4.12 7.87 15.74
C SER A 28 4.67 8.57 16.98
N VAL A 29 3.82 8.90 17.97
CA VAL A 29 4.27 9.44 19.26
C VAL A 29 4.92 8.35 20.12
N GLU A 30 4.46 7.11 19.99
CA GLU A 30 4.89 5.98 20.82
C GLU A 30 5.79 4.99 20.08
N MET A 31 5.74 4.97 18.74
CA MET A 31 6.50 4.03 17.91
C MET A 31 7.36 4.75 16.85
N PRO A 32 8.57 4.23 16.56
CA PRO A 32 9.41 4.75 15.48
C PRO A 32 8.73 4.53 14.12
N THR A 33 8.81 5.55 13.25
CA THR A 33 8.14 5.61 11.94
C THR A 33 8.40 4.39 11.06
N GLY A 34 9.64 3.86 11.08
CA GLY A 34 10.00 2.67 10.31
C GLY A 34 9.20 1.42 10.69
N GLN A 35 8.86 1.25 11.97
CA GLN A 35 8.04 0.12 12.43
C GLN A 35 6.58 0.27 11.97
N ILE A 36 6.06 1.49 11.97
CA ILE A 36 4.69 1.78 11.50
C ILE A 36 4.58 1.49 10.01
N ILE A 37 5.55 1.96 9.20
CA ILE A 37 5.61 1.68 7.76
C ILE A 37 5.73 0.18 7.50
N PHE A 38 6.56 -0.52 8.27
CA PHE A 38 6.70 -1.98 8.15
C PHE A 38 5.39 -2.72 8.47
N LEU A 39 4.69 -2.32 9.53
CA LEU A 39 3.44 -2.95 9.95
C LEU A 39 2.30 -2.64 8.95
N LEU A 40 2.24 -1.41 8.46
CA LEU A 40 1.25 -0.97 7.47
C LEU A 40 1.49 -1.68 6.12
N GLY A 41 2.74 -1.69 5.65
CA GLY A 41 3.13 -2.37 4.42
C GLY A 41 2.95 -3.89 4.51
N GLY A 42 3.35 -4.50 5.63
CA GLY A 42 3.17 -5.92 5.89
C GLY A 42 1.69 -6.32 6.03
N GLY A 43 0.90 -5.54 6.77
CA GLY A 43 -0.54 -5.74 6.91
C GLY A 43 -1.28 -5.59 5.58
N GLY A 44 -0.94 -4.56 4.80
CA GLY A 44 -1.44 -4.37 3.44
C GLY A 44 -1.09 -5.57 2.54
N ALA A 45 0.16 -6.03 2.56
CA ALA A 45 0.60 -7.19 1.79
C ALA A 45 -0.16 -8.47 2.17
N ILE A 46 -0.45 -8.68 3.45
CA ILE A 46 -1.25 -9.82 3.91
C ILE A 46 -2.69 -9.72 3.39
N VAL A 47 -3.34 -8.56 3.54
CA VAL A 47 -4.72 -8.35 3.11
C VAL A 47 -4.85 -8.51 1.59
N PHE A 48 -3.96 -7.88 0.82
CA PHE A 48 -3.90 -8.04 -0.63
C PHE A 48 -3.55 -9.48 -1.05
N GLY A 49 -2.65 -10.14 -0.32
CA GLY A 49 -2.32 -11.54 -0.54
C GLY A 49 -3.52 -12.47 -0.32
N ILE A 50 -4.31 -12.25 0.73
CA ILE A 50 -5.55 -13.00 0.98
C ILE A 50 -6.58 -12.72 -0.13
N LEU A 51 -6.76 -11.46 -0.51
CA LEU A 51 -7.66 -11.06 -1.60
C LEU A 51 -7.29 -11.71 -2.94
N CYS A 52 -6.01 -11.73 -3.30
CA CYS A 52 -5.52 -12.44 -4.50
C CYS A 52 -5.82 -13.94 -4.43
N ARG A 53 -5.65 -14.54 -3.26
CA ARG A 53 -5.93 -15.97 -3.04
C ARG A 53 -7.43 -16.28 -3.15
N LEU A 54 -8.29 -15.40 -2.62
CA LEU A 54 -9.75 -15.51 -2.74
C LEU A 54 -10.24 -15.30 -4.18
N GLN A 55 -9.57 -14.45 -4.96
CA GLN A 55 -9.87 -14.27 -6.38
C GLN A 55 -9.32 -15.39 -7.28
N GLY A 56 -8.64 -16.39 -6.71
CA GLY A 56 -8.03 -17.49 -7.46
C GLY A 56 -6.88 -17.06 -8.36
N GLN A 57 -6.35 -15.85 -8.17
CA GLN A 57 -5.20 -15.36 -8.92
C GLN A 57 -3.90 -15.88 -8.28
N PRO A 58 -2.92 -16.30 -9.09
CA PRO A 58 -1.63 -16.74 -8.56
C PRO A 58 -0.92 -15.55 -7.90
N LEU A 59 -0.76 -15.57 -6.56
CA LEU A 59 0.03 -14.57 -5.82
C LEU A 59 1.46 -14.43 -6.35
N PHE A 60 1.98 -15.50 -6.95
CA PHE A 60 3.31 -15.60 -7.51
C PHE A 60 3.22 -16.01 -8.97
N GLU A 61 2.78 -15.10 -9.82
CA GLU A 61 2.90 -15.29 -11.26
C GLU A 61 4.35 -14.98 -11.69
N ARG A 62 4.97 -15.82 -12.54
CA ARG A 62 6.34 -15.59 -13.03
C ARG A 62 6.56 -14.23 -13.71
N LYS A 63 5.48 -13.55 -14.12
CA LYS A 63 5.49 -12.17 -14.64
C LYS A 63 5.77 -11.12 -13.57
N MET A 64 5.56 -11.41 -12.29
CA MET A 64 5.93 -10.53 -11.18
C MET A 64 7.46 -10.40 -11.04
N LEU A 65 8.20 -11.40 -11.51
CA LEU A 65 9.67 -11.36 -11.67
C LEU A 65 10.09 -10.76 -13.03
N SER A 66 9.28 -9.87 -13.59
CA SER A 66 9.68 -9.08 -14.74
C SER A 66 10.61 -7.97 -14.27
N ARG A 67 11.74 -7.80 -14.98
CA ARG A 67 12.75 -6.74 -14.76
C ARG A 67 12.17 -5.37 -14.31
N PRO A 68 11.11 -4.82 -14.92
CA PRO A 68 10.57 -3.52 -14.53
C PRO A 68 9.96 -3.48 -13.12
N ILE A 69 9.30 -4.55 -12.67
CA ILE A 69 8.69 -4.60 -11.32
C ILE A 69 9.80 -4.70 -10.27
N PHE A 70 10.82 -5.52 -10.52
CA PHE A 70 11.96 -5.67 -9.62
C PHE A 70 12.76 -4.36 -9.48
N LEU A 71 12.98 -3.64 -10.58
CA LEU A 71 13.68 -2.35 -10.58
C LEU A 71 12.87 -1.29 -9.82
N ARG A 72 11.54 -1.31 -9.96
CA ARG A 72 10.64 -0.42 -9.22
C ARG A 72 10.67 -0.71 -7.71
N SER A 73 10.54 -1.98 -7.31
CA SER A 73 10.61 -2.35 -5.90
C SER A 73 11.98 -2.00 -5.29
N LEU A 74 13.08 -2.18 -6.02
CA LEU A 74 14.41 -1.73 -5.61
C LEU A 74 14.48 -0.20 -5.45
N ALA A 75 13.91 0.56 -6.40
CA ALA A 75 13.86 2.01 -6.32
C ALA A 75 13.02 2.49 -5.13
N GLU A 76 11.88 1.84 -4.84
CA GLU A 76 11.07 2.12 -3.65
C GLU A 76 11.85 1.81 -2.37
N LEU A 77 12.62 0.72 -2.34
CA LEU A 77 13.45 0.33 -1.19
C LEU A 77 14.60 1.33 -0.96
N ILE A 78 15.29 1.73 -2.02
CA ILE A 78 16.37 2.74 -1.96
C ILE A 78 15.79 4.10 -1.57
N GLY A 79 14.64 4.49 -2.12
CA GLY A 79 13.97 5.74 -1.74
C GLY A 79 13.50 5.75 -0.29
N THR A 80 13.07 4.60 0.24
CA THR A 80 12.65 4.47 1.65
C THR A 80 13.85 4.45 2.61
N LEU A 81 14.99 3.87 2.21
CA LEU A 81 16.22 3.82 3.02
C LEU A 81 17.05 5.11 2.95
N GLY A 82 16.90 5.89 1.87
CA GLY A 82 17.59 7.15 1.66
C GLY A 82 16.93 8.36 2.32
N TYR A 83 15.83 8.16 3.04
CA TYR A 83 15.14 9.13 3.88
C TYR A 83 15.45 8.85 5.35
#